data_AF-A0A257NNM7-F1
#
_entry.id   AF-A0A257NNM7-F1
#
_cell.length_a   1.000
_cell.length_b   1.000
_cell.length_c   1.000
_cell.angle_alpha   90.00
_cell.angle_beta   90.00
_cell.angle_gamma   90.00
#
_symmetry.space_group_name_H-M   'P 1'
#
loop_
_entity.id
_entity.type
_entity.pdbx_description
1 polymer ?
#
loop_
_entity_poly.entity_id
_entity_poly.type
_entity_poly.pdbx_seq_one_letter_code
_entity_poly.pdbx_strand_id
1 'polypeptide(L)'
;MKAPNFWVRRGFVARLLSPLGRITAALTARRLSKPAFVSGIKIICVGNVGVGGAGKTTVVLDLLARLPGQKFALTRGYGGRLAGPVLVDPTLHTARDVGDEALLLARAAPTVVARDRAAGARLALAEEATVIVMDDGLQNPSLDKTLSLLVIDGGYGFGNGLLLPAGPLREPIATAAARVQAA
;
A
#
# COMPACT_ATOMS: atom_id res chain seq x y z
N MET A 1 -5.01 15.97 -6.89
CA MET A 1 -6.17 15.74 -7.78
C MET A 1 -7.40 15.51 -6.91
N LYS A 2 -8.50 16.23 -7.13
CA LYS A 2 -9.72 16.13 -6.29
C LYS A 2 -10.54 14.91 -6.73
N ALA A 3 -11.00 14.10 -5.78
CA ALA A 3 -11.84 12.94 -6.09
C ALA A 3 -13.17 13.38 -6.74
N PRO A 4 -13.68 12.67 -7.76
CA PRO A 4 -14.96 12.99 -8.38
C PRO A 4 -16.14 12.85 -7.39
N ASN A 5 -17.10 13.77 -7.44
CA ASN A 5 -18.27 13.75 -6.54
C ASN A 5 -19.09 12.43 -6.64
N PHE A 6 -19.11 11.80 -7.83
CA PHE A 6 -19.83 10.54 -8.03
C PHE A 6 -19.15 9.33 -7.38
N TRP A 7 -17.93 9.48 -6.83
CA TRP A 7 -17.32 8.44 -5.98
C TRP A 7 -17.87 8.42 -4.56
N VAL A 8 -18.57 9.48 -4.14
CA VAL A 8 -19.25 9.54 -2.84
C VAL A 8 -20.68 9.00 -2.94
N ARG A 9 -21.42 9.37 -3.99
CA ARG A 9 -22.82 8.98 -4.19
C ARG A 9 -23.02 8.24 -5.51
N ARG A 10 -23.81 7.16 -5.49
CA ARG A 10 -24.18 6.37 -6.68
C ARG A 10 -25.11 7.16 -7.61
N GLY A 11 -24.52 7.99 -8.48
CA GLY A 11 -25.24 8.72 -9.53
C GLY A 11 -25.32 7.98 -10.88
N PHE A 12 -25.97 8.60 -11.85
CA PHE A 12 -26.11 8.06 -13.22
C PHE A 12 -24.75 7.72 -13.86
N VAL A 13 -23.78 8.65 -13.75
CA VAL A 13 -22.41 8.46 -14.26
C VAL A 13 -21.75 7.21 -13.65
N ALA A 14 -21.91 7.00 -12.34
CA ALA A 14 -21.34 5.84 -11.65
C ALA A 14 -21.97 4.53 -12.16
N ARG A 15 -23.28 4.51 -12.46
CA ARG A 15 -23.94 3.33 -13.04
C ARG A 15 -23.44 3.04 -14.45
N LEU A 16 -23.30 4.07 -15.28
CA LEU A 16 -22.80 3.93 -16.65
C LEU A 16 -21.37 3.37 -16.68
N LEU A 17 -20.52 3.79 -15.74
CA LEU A 17 -19.14 3.33 -15.64
C LEU A 17 -18.99 1.98 -14.92
N SER A 18 -20.01 1.51 -14.20
CA SER A 18 -19.93 0.29 -13.38
C SER A 18 -19.49 -0.98 -14.13
N PRO A 19 -19.83 -1.20 -15.43
CA PRO A 19 -19.33 -2.35 -16.17
C PRO A 19 -17.80 -2.36 -16.30
N LEU A 20 -17.17 -1.18 -16.42
CA LEU A 20 -15.71 -1.05 -16.50
C LEU A 20 -15.04 -1.48 -15.18
N GLY A 21 -15.75 -1.41 -14.06
CA GLY A 21 -15.28 -1.93 -12.78
C GLY A 21 -14.94 -3.42 -12.82
N ARG A 22 -15.61 -4.22 -13.66
CA ARG A 22 -15.29 -5.64 -13.84
C ARG A 22 -13.90 -5.85 -14.45
N ILE A 23 -13.48 -4.96 -15.34
CA ILE A 23 -12.13 -4.98 -15.93
C ILE A 23 -11.11 -4.72 -14.83
N THR A 24 -11.33 -3.70 -13.99
CA THR A 24 -10.48 -3.44 -12.81
C THR A 24 -10.40 -4.65 -11.89
N ALA A 25 -11.54 -5.29 -11.58
CA ALA A 25 -11.55 -6.51 -10.76
C ALA A 25 -10.69 -7.62 -11.37
N ALA A 26 -10.87 -7.90 -12.66
CA ALA A 26 -10.15 -8.96 -13.35
C ALA A 26 -8.63 -8.67 -13.42
N LEU A 27 -8.24 -7.42 -13.68
CA LEU A 27 -6.83 -7.01 -13.70
C LEU A 27 -6.18 -7.12 -12.31
N THR A 28 -6.90 -6.73 -11.26
CA THR A 28 -6.41 -6.87 -9.88
C THR A 28 -6.31 -8.34 -9.49
N ALA A 29 -7.30 -9.18 -9.81
CA ALA A 29 -7.27 -10.62 -9.55
C ALA A 29 -6.08 -11.30 -10.26
N ARG A 30 -5.87 -11.00 -11.55
CA ARG A 30 -4.72 -11.50 -12.32
C ARG A 30 -3.37 -11.03 -11.76
N ARG A 31 -3.33 -9.82 -11.20
CA ARG A 31 -2.12 -9.33 -10.53
C ARG A 31 -1.88 -10.11 -9.24
N LEU A 32 -2.92 -10.32 -8.44
CA LEU A 32 -2.85 -11.02 -7.15
C LEU A 32 -2.52 -12.51 -7.26
N SER A 33 -2.80 -13.15 -8.41
CA SER A 33 -2.48 -14.56 -8.64
C SER A 33 -1.00 -14.84 -8.91
N LYS A 34 -0.14 -13.81 -8.95
CA LYS A 34 1.29 -14.00 -9.17
C LYS A 34 1.96 -14.61 -7.92
N PRO A 35 2.97 -15.47 -8.08
CA PRO A 35 3.68 -16.05 -6.95
C PRO A 35 4.37 -14.97 -6.13
N ALA A 36 4.35 -15.17 -4.82
CA ALA A 36 4.96 -14.28 -3.85
C ALA A 36 6.38 -14.75 -3.51
N PHE A 37 7.31 -13.80 -3.34
CA PHE A 37 8.63 -14.08 -2.79
C PHE A 37 8.54 -14.22 -1.26
N VAL A 38 9.06 -15.31 -0.73
CA VAL A 38 9.20 -15.55 0.71
C VAL A 38 10.55 -15.00 1.15
N SER A 39 10.53 -13.88 1.88
CA SER A 39 11.75 -13.17 2.28
C SER A 39 12.46 -13.79 3.49
N GLY A 40 11.78 -14.63 4.26
CA GLY A 40 12.23 -15.10 5.58
C GLY A 40 12.05 -14.07 6.70
N ILE A 41 11.65 -12.83 6.38
CA ILE A 41 11.38 -11.76 7.35
C ILE A 41 9.87 -11.69 7.62
N LYS A 42 9.49 -11.35 8.85
CA LYS A 42 8.10 -11.03 9.19
C LYS A 42 7.66 -9.74 8.48
N ILE A 43 6.64 -9.83 7.63
CA ILE A 43 6.11 -8.68 6.89
C ILE A 43 4.70 -8.36 7.38
N ILE A 44 4.52 -7.14 7.91
CA ILE A 44 3.24 -6.56 8.27
C ILE A 44 2.86 -5.55 7.19
N CYS A 45 1.83 -5.86 6.42
CA CYS A 45 1.31 -4.99 5.37
C CYS A 45 0.19 -4.12 5.90
N VAL A 46 0.30 -2.81 5.69
CA VAL A 46 -0.76 -1.84 5.96
C VAL A 46 -1.25 -1.32 4.61
N GLY A 47 -2.55 -1.42 4.34
CA GLY A 47 -3.09 -0.93 3.07
C GLY A 47 -4.56 -0.57 3.15
N ASN A 48 -5.07 -0.05 2.04
CA ASN A 48 -6.49 0.22 1.87
C ASN A 48 -7.00 -0.35 0.54
N VAL A 49 -8.31 -0.53 0.46
CA VAL A 49 -9.00 -1.02 -0.75
C VAL A 49 -9.23 0.07 -1.79
N GLY A 50 -9.26 1.34 -1.38
CA GLY A 50 -9.61 2.47 -2.23
C GLY A 50 -8.43 3.35 -2.64
N VAL A 51 -8.70 4.25 -3.59
CA VAL A 51 -7.82 5.38 -3.90
C VAL A 51 -8.12 6.52 -2.93
N GLY A 52 -7.08 7.05 -2.29
CA GLY A 52 -7.18 8.11 -1.30
C GLY A 52 -6.34 7.83 -0.06
N GLY A 53 -6.22 8.86 0.79
CA GLY A 53 -5.48 8.77 2.05
C GLY A 53 -6.36 8.24 3.17
N ALA A 54 -6.35 6.92 3.40
CA ALA A 54 -7.08 6.30 4.52
C ALA A 54 -6.34 6.40 5.87
N GLY A 55 -5.29 7.23 5.99
CA GLY A 55 -4.48 7.30 7.22
C GLY A 55 -3.46 6.17 7.40
N LYS A 56 -3.22 5.35 6.36
CA LYS A 56 -2.27 4.20 6.40
C LYS A 56 -0.91 4.56 6.99
N THR A 57 -0.31 5.67 6.54
CA THR A 57 1.02 6.09 6.97
C THR A 57 1.08 6.33 8.48
N THR A 58 -0.02 6.80 9.11
CA THR A 58 -0.08 6.97 10.57
C THR A 58 -0.04 5.62 11.28
N VAL A 59 -0.77 4.63 10.77
CA VAL A 59 -0.74 3.25 11.30
C VAL A 59 0.65 2.63 11.10
N VAL A 60 1.29 2.86 9.95
CA VAL A 60 2.66 2.41 9.68
C VAL A 60 3.64 3.01 10.70
N LEU A 61 3.56 4.32 10.94
CA LEU A 61 4.42 5.01 11.92
C LEU A 61 4.20 4.47 13.35
N ASP A 62 2.96 4.24 13.76
CA ASP A 62 2.64 3.68 15.08
C ASP A 62 3.18 2.25 15.24
N LEU A 63 3.04 1.41 14.21
CA LEU A 63 3.63 0.06 14.20
C LEU A 63 5.15 0.11 14.26
N LEU A 64 5.79 0.97 13.47
CA LEU A 64 7.23 1.16 13.52
C LEU A 64 7.67 1.64 14.90
N ALA A 65 6.90 2.45 15.61
CA ALA A 65 7.25 2.85 16.98
C ALA A 65 7.20 1.67 17.97
N ARG A 66 6.17 0.80 17.87
CA ARG A 66 5.87 -0.24 18.86
C ARG A 66 6.54 -1.59 18.63
N LEU A 67 6.87 -1.92 17.38
CA LEU A 67 7.44 -3.23 17.06
C LEU A 67 8.88 -3.35 17.61
N PRO A 68 9.24 -4.52 18.16
CA PRO A 68 10.59 -4.80 18.62
C PRO A 68 11.52 -5.15 17.45
N GLY A 69 12.82 -5.13 17.72
CA GLY A 69 13.86 -5.54 16.78
C GLY A 69 14.20 -4.49 15.71
N GLN A 70 14.94 -4.94 14.70
CA GLN A 70 15.41 -4.12 13.59
C GLN A 70 14.30 -4.00 12.53
N LYS A 71 13.50 -2.95 12.67
CA LYS A 71 12.31 -2.68 11.86
C LYS A 71 12.61 -1.76 10.69
N PHE A 72 12.08 -2.12 9.54
CA PHE A 72 12.20 -1.35 8.31
C PHE A 72 10.82 -1.00 7.76
N ALA A 73 10.69 0.22 7.24
CA ALA A 73 9.55 0.57 6.41
C ALA A 73 9.83 0.18 4.95
N LEU A 74 8.82 -0.33 4.24
CA LEU A 74 8.92 -0.63 2.81
C LEU A 74 7.79 0.08 2.06
N THR A 75 8.12 1.09 1.27
CA THR A 75 7.15 1.91 0.53
C THR A 75 7.50 2.04 -0.95
N ARG A 76 6.55 2.50 -1.78
CA ARG A 76 6.68 2.57 -3.24
C ARG A 76 7.46 3.79 -3.66
N GLY A 77 7.53 4.79 -2.78
CA GLY A 77 7.98 6.12 -3.09
C GLY A 77 7.05 6.78 -4.10
N TYR A 78 5.74 6.81 -3.81
CA TYR A 78 4.78 7.45 -4.70
C TYR A 78 5.15 8.93 -4.89
N GLY A 79 5.13 9.41 -6.13
CA GLY A 79 5.60 10.76 -6.49
C GLY A 79 7.12 10.89 -6.64
N GLY A 80 7.91 9.93 -6.14
CA GLY A 80 9.35 9.88 -6.32
C GLY A 80 9.78 9.31 -7.68
N ARG A 81 10.92 9.78 -8.19
CA ARG A 81 11.51 9.30 -9.46
C ARG A 81 12.29 7.99 -9.31
N LEU A 82 12.88 7.74 -8.13
CA LEU A 82 13.70 6.55 -7.91
C LEU A 82 12.81 5.30 -7.88
N ALA A 83 13.17 4.31 -8.69
CA ALA A 83 12.43 3.05 -8.76
C ALA A 83 12.80 2.08 -7.62
N GLY A 84 13.97 2.25 -7.02
CA GLY A 84 14.49 1.34 -5.99
C GLY A 84 15.04 0.01 -6.53
N PRO A 85 15.54 -0.86 -5.63
CA PRO A 85 15.55 -0.68 -4.18
C PRO A 85 16.58 0.39 -3.74
N VAL A 86 16.15 1.33 -2.90
CA VAL A 86 17.00 2.38 -2.32
C VAL A 86 16.70 2.47 -0.84
N LEU A 87 17.75 2.44 0.00
CA LEU A 87 17.65 2.84 1.39
C LEU A 87 17.62 4.37 1.46
N VAL A 88 16.55 4.92 2.04
CA VAL A 88 16.33 6.35 2.09
C VAL A 88 17.28 6.99 3.10
N ASP A 89 18.23 7.77 2.58
CA ASP A 89 18.97 8.77 3.34
C ASP A 89 18.27 10.13 3.31
N PRO A 90 17.71 10.65 4.42
CA PRO A 90 17.03 11.95 4.47
C PRO A 90 17.95 13.17 4.29
N THR A 91 19.27 13.00 4.37
CA THR A 91 20.25 14.08 4.17
C THR A 91 20.61 14.26 2.70
N LEU A 92 20.51 13.19 1.91
CA LEU A 92 20.83 13.17 0.48
C LEU A 92 19.59 13.19 -0.41
N HIS A 93 18.54 12.47 -0.03
CA HIS A 93 17.35 12.30 -0.86
C HIS A 93 16.31 13.38 -0.58
N THR A 94 15.66 13.83 -1.65
CA THR A 94 14.54 14.77 -1.60
C THR A 94 13.21 14.06 -1.88
N ALA A 95 12.09 14.77 -1.66
CA ALA A 95 10.76 14.28 -2.02
C ALA A 95 10.63 13.92 -3.50
N ARG A 96 11.37 14.59 -4.39
CA ARG A 96 11.40 14.26 -5.82
C ARG A 96 12.09 12.93 -6.09
N ASP A 97 13.00 12.52 -5.21
CA ASP A 97 13.74 11.27 -5.35
C ASP A 97 12.90 10.09 -4.85
N VAL A 98 12.42 10.20 -3.61
CA VAL A 98 11.85 9.05 -2.88
C VAL A 98 10.38 9.24 -2.50
N GLY A 99 9.79 10.42 -2.69
CA GLY A 99 8.45 10.77 -2.26
C GLY A 99 8.38 11.31 -0.83
N ASP A 100 7.41 12.18 -0.55
CA ASP A 100 7.23 12.81 0.77
C ASP A 100 6.96 11.79 1.88
N GLU A 101 6.11 10.80 1.61
CA GLU A 101 5.78 9.73 2.57
C GLU A 101 7.01 8.90 2.94
N ALA A 102 7.92 8.66 2.00
CA ALA A 102 9.15 7.91 2.27
C ALA A 102 10.10 8.68 3.19
N LEU A 103 10.24 10.00 2.99
CA LEU A 103 11.02 10.86 3.88
C LEU A 103 10.41 10.94 5.27
N LEU A 104 9.07 10.97 5.37
CA LEU A 104 8.37 10.94 6.64
C LEU A 104 8.66 9.63 7.41
N LEU A 105 8.54 8.49 6.73
CA LEU A 105 8.84 7.18 7.31
C LEU A 105 10.31 7.05 7.73
N ALA A 106 11.24 7.58 6.93
CA ALA A 106 12.68 7.55 7.18
C ALA A 106 13.10 8.29 8.47
N ARG A 107 12.26 9.22 8.96
CA ARG A 107 12.47 9.88 10.25
C ARG A 107 12.12 8.99 11.45
N ALA A 108 11.32 7.95 11.25
CA ALA A 108 10.88 7.03 12.31
C ALA A 108 11.66 5.70 12.31
N ALA A 109 12.04 5.20 11.14
CA ALA A 109 12.80 3.96 10.98
C ALA A 109 13.51 3.91 9.63
N PRO A 110 14.58 3.09 9.46
CA PRO A 110 15.16 2.80 8.16
C PRO A 110 14.08 2.46 7.13
N THR A 111 14.09 3.15 6.00
CA THR A 111 13.00 3.09 5.01
C THR A 111 13.57 2.72 3.66
N VAL A 112 13.00 1.68 3.04
CA VAL A 112 13.35 1.26 1.69
C VAL A 112 12.24 1.69 0.73
N VAL A 113 12.64 2.37 -0.34
CA VAL A 113 11.79 2.63 -1.51
C VAL A 113 12.10 1.58 -2.57
N ALA A 114 11.08 0.83 -3.01
CA ALA A 114 11.25 -0.15 -4.08
C ALA A 114 9.94 -0.47 -4.82
N ARG A 115 9.84 -0.15 -6.12
CA ARG A 115 8.69 -0.54 -6.95
C ARG A 115 8.54 -2.05 -7.03
N ASP A 116 9.65 -2.78 -7.11
CA ASP A 116 9.71 -4.21 -6.82
C ASP A 116 9.90 -4.42 -5.32
N ARG A 117 8.84 -4.87 -4.67
CA ARG A 117 8.82 -5.09 -3.22
C ARG A 117 9.71 -6.26 -2.81
N ALA A 118 9.87 -7.28 -3.66
CA ALA A 118 10.77 -8.39 -3.37
C ALA A 118 12.23 -7.94 -3.34
N ALA A 119 12.62 -7.07 -4.28
CA ALA A 119 13.95 -6.45 -4.26
C ALA A 119 14.15 -5.55 -3.03
N GLY A 120 13.12 -4.79 -2.63
CA GLY A 120 13.16 -3.98 -1.41
C GLY A 120 13.32 -4.81 -0.13
N ALA A 121 12.61 -5.94 -0.01
CA ALA A 121 12.75 -6.85 1.12
C ALA A 121 14.13 -7.51 1.17
N ARG A 122 14.73 -7.83 0.01
CA ARG A 122 16.11 -8.33 -0.05
C ARG A 122 17.13 -7.30 0.44
N LEU A 123 16.95 -6.03 0.08
CA LEU A 123 17.80 -4.96 0.61
C LEU A 123 17.63 -4.85 2.13
N ALA A 124 16.40 -4.81 2.63
CA ALA A 124 16.15 -4.77 4.07
C ALA A 124 16.75 -5.98 4.81
N LEU A 125 16.70 -7.18 4.23
CA LEU A 125 17.34 -8.38 4.78
C LEU A 125 18.85 -8.25 4.87
N ALA A 126 19.49 -7.68 3.84
CA ALA A 126 20.93 -7.43 3.83
C ALA A 126 21.32 -6.40 4.90
N GLU A 127 20.42 -5.46 5.21
CA GLU A 127 20.53 -4.50 6.32
C GLU A 127 19.99 -5.07 7.66
N GLU A 128 19.96 -6.40 7.79
CA GLU A 128 19.61 -7.14 9.01
C GLU A 128 18.20 -6.89 9.56
N ALA A 129 17.25 -6.51 8.71
CA ALA A 129 15.85 -6.32 9.12
C ALA A 129 15.22 -7.60 9.68
N THR A 130 14.67 -7.50 10.89
CA THR A 130 13.90 -8.58 11.54
C THR A 130 12.40 -8.48 11.27
N VAL A 131 11.91 -7.27 10.94
CA VAL A 131 10.51 -7.02 10.61
C VAL A 131 10.39 -5.91 9.57
N ILE A 132 9.47 -6.07 8.62
CA ILE A 132 9.14 -5.05 7.62
C ILE A 132 7.69 -4.60 7.83
N VAL A 133 7.49 -3.29 7.95
CA VAL A 133 6.16 -2.66 7.86
C VAL A 133 6.00 -2.08 6.46
N MET A 134 5.13 -2.70 5.67
CA MET A 134 4.94 -2.37 4.27
C MET A 134 3.76 -1.42 4.07
N ASP A 135 4.04 -0.25 3.49
CA ASP A 135 3.03 0.77 3.20
C ASP A 135 2.41 0.57 1.80
N ASP A 136 1.08 0.66 1.76
CA ASP A 136 0.18 0.45 0.63
C ASP A 136 0.41 -0.86 -0.15
N GLY A 137 0.55 -1.96 0.59
CA GLY A 137 0.95 -3.26 0.03
C GLY A 137 -0.16 -4.23 -0.35
N LEU A 138 -1.44 -3.93 -0.08
CA LEU A 138 -2.53 -4.92 -0.18
C LEU A 138 -2.71 -5.50 -1.59
N GLN A 139 -2.51 -4.70 -2.64
CA GLN A 139 -2.59 -5.15 -4.04
C GLN A 139 -1.24 -5.57 -4.63
N ASN A 140 -0.18 -5.65 -3.81
CA ASN A 140 1.13 -6.11 -4.24
C ASN A 140 1.23 -7.63 -3.99
N PRO A 141 1.37 -8.46 -5.03
CA PRO A 141 1.50 -9.92 -4.88
C PRO A 141 2.93 -10.38 -4.61
N SER A 142 3.94 -9.53 -4.87
CA SER A 142 5.34 -9.97 -5.00
C SER A 142 5.98 -10.36 -3.67
N LEU A 143 5.34 -10.07 -2.54
CA LEU A 143 5.82 -10.46 -1.21
C LEU A 143 4.76 -11.24 -0.46
N ASP A 144 5.22 -12.32 0.17
CA ASP A 144 4.44 -13.04 1.15
C ASP A 144 4.30 -12.18 2.41
N LYS A 145 3.08 -12.07 2.93
CA LYS A 145 2.75 -11.17 4.04
C LYS A 145 2.36 -12.03 5.22
N THR A 146 3.09 -11.88 6.32
CA THR A 146 2.77 -12.55 7.58
C THR A 146 1.45 -12.03 8.16
N LEU A 147 1.23 -10.72 8.05
CA LEU A 147 0.02 -10.05 8.53
C LEU A 147 -0.35 -8.93 7.55
N SER A 148 -1.64 -8.77 7.29
CA SER A 148 -2.19 -7.70 6.46
C SER A 148 -3.33 -7.00 7.21
N LEU A 149 -3.22 -5.68 7.33
CA LEU A 149 -4.16 -4.79 7.99
C LEU A 149 -4.85 -3.91 6.94
N LEU A 150 -6.18 -3.89 6.98
CA LEU A 150 -6.99 -3.03 6.12
C LEU A 150 -7.36 -1.74 6.85
N VAL A 151 -6.74 -0.62 6.47
CA VAL A 151 -7.12 0.68 7.03
C VAL A 151 -8.31 1.24 6.26
N ILE A 152 -9.38 1.53 7.00
CA ILE A 152 -10.61 2.13 6.49
C ILE A 152 -10.67 3.58 6.95
N ASP A 153 -10.92 4.49 6.01
CA ASP A 153 -11.14 5.90 6.33
C ASP A 153 -12.46 6.05 7.11
N GLY A 154 -12.40 6.54 8.35
CA GLY A 154 -13.58 6.69 9.21
C GLY A 154 -14.59 7.74 8.72
N GLY A 155 -14.18 8.71 7.91
CA GLY A 155 -15.07 9.72 7.34
C GLY A 155 -15.61 9.33 5.97
N TYR A 156 -14.75 8.82 5.09
CA TYR A 156 -15.08 8.49 3.70
C TYR A 156 -15.59 7.05 3.51
N GLY A 157 -15.22 6.14 4.42
CA GLY A 157 -15.50 4.71 4.31
C GLY A 157 -15.04 4.14 2.97
N PHE A 158 -15.95 3.46 2.27
CA PHE A 158 -15.72 2.90 0.94
C PHE A 158 -16.30 3.75 -0.21
N GLY A 159 -16.71 4.99 0.08
CA GLY A 159 -17.43 5.84 -0.87
C GLY A 159 -18.71 5.18 -1.39
N ASN A 160 -18.91 5.21 -2.71
CA ASN A 160 -20.08 4.61 -3.36
C ASN A 160 -20.01 3.06 -3.46
N GLY A 161 -18.93 2.43 -2.98
CA GLY A 161 -18.76 0.98 -2.99
C GLY A 161 -18.54 0.36 -4.38
N LEU A 162 -18.25 1.17 -5.40
CA LEU A 162 -17.95 0.70 -6.76
C LEU A 162 -16.45 0.74 -7.05
N LEU A 163 -16.03 -0.10 -7.99
CA LEU A 163 -14.64 -0.17 -8.46
C LEU A 163 -14.30 0.98 -9.40
N LEU A 164 -13.01 1.29 -9.52
CA LEU A 164 -12.50 2.21 -10.53
C LEU A 164 -12.94 1.78 -11.94
N PRO A 165 -13.33 2.71 -12.83
CA PRO A 165 -13.42 4.17 -12.60
C PRO A 165 -14.77 4.63 -12.01
N ALA A 166 -15.75 3.74 -11.84
CA ALA A 166 -17.09 4.06 -11.35
C ALA A 166 -17.14 4.51 -9.88
N GLY A 167 -16.16 4.10 -9.10
CA GLY A 167 -15.99 4.43 -7.70
C GLY A 167 -14.53 4.37 -7.27
N PRO A 168 -14.24 4.57 -5.98
CA PRO A 168 -12.88 4.72 -5.47
C PRO A 168 -12.14 3.38 -5.29
N LEU A 169 -12.81 2.23 -5.36
CA LEU A 169 -12.24 0.95 -4.97
C LEU A 169 -11.31 0.35 -6.05
N ARG A 170 -10.13 -0.14 -5.65
CA ARG A 170 -9.15 -0.83 -6.50
C ARG A 170 -9.43 -2.33 -6.63
N GLU A 171 -10.15 -2.88 -5.68
CA GLU A 171 -10.57 -4.28 -5.62
C GLU A 171 -11.90 -4.42 -4.87
N PRO A 172 -12.65 -5.53 -5.05
CA PRO A 172 -13.86 -5.77 -4.28
C PRO A 172 -13.56 -5.88 -2.78
N ILE A 173 -14.42 -5.31 -1.94
CA ILE A 173 -14.25 -5.32 -0.47
C ILE A 173 -14.14 -6.76 0.04
N ALA A 174 -14.99 -7.67 -0.44
CA ALA A 174 -14.95 -9.07 -0.04
C ALA A 174 -13.61 -9.76 -0.40
N THR A 175 -13.02 -9.42 -1.56
CA THR A 175 -11.72 -9.95 -1.98
C THR A 175 -10.59 -9.45 -1.08
N ALA A 176 -10.66 -8.20 -0.63
CA ALA A 176 -9.70 -7.68 0.33
C ALA A 176 -9.90 -8.28 1.72
N ALA A 177 -11.14 -8.33 2.20
CA ALA A 177 -11.53 -8.87 3.51
C ALA A 177 -11.05 -10.32 3.69
N ALA A 178 -11.13 -11.14 2.63
CA ALA A 178 -10.65 -12.52 2.66
C ALA A 178 -9.12 -12.68 2.81
N ARG A 179 -8.34 -11.61 2.61
CA ARG A 179 -6.86 -11.63 2.62
C ARG A 179 -6.25 -10.86 3.80
N VAL A 180 -7.06 -10.17 4.58
CA VAL A 180 -6.61 -9.37 5.74
C VAL A 180 -7.03 -10.03 7.04
N GLN A 181 -6.26 -9.79 8.10
CA GLN A 181 -6.50 -10.39 9.41
C GLN A 181 -7.16 -9.40 10.38
N ALA A 182 -7.08 -8.10 10.10
CA ALA A 182 -7.77 -7.06 10.86
C ALA A 182 -8.06 -5.84 9.96
N ALA A 183 -9.04 -5.05 10.37
CA ALA A 183 -9.45 -3.80 9.73
C ALA A 183 -9.70 -2.70 10.78
#